data_AF-A0AAN8PW42-F1
#
_entry.id   AF-A0AAN8PW42-F1
#
_cell.length_a   1.000
_cell.length_b   1.000
_cell.length_c   1.000
_cell.angle_alpha   90.00
_cell.angle_beta   90.00
_cell.angle_gamma   90.00
#
_symmetry.space_group_name_H-M   'P 1'
#
loop_
_entity.id
_entity.type
_entity.pdbx_description
1 polymer ?
#
loop_
_entity_poly.entity_id
_entity_poly.type
_entity_poly.pdbx_seq_one_letter_code
_entity_poly.pdbx_strand_id
1 'polypeptide(L)'
;MDGDAAGEDKSEEVVDNSQGPVEWSDEETDIFDHLGIEAIDGACRLVYPDQPNPLQYAAVQKFWLGGPDPLDYISMFCNEGDLSKNIPPHWHYVSYGFSDLHGDGRVHRPSERGEASGFGFELTFRLKREPEETTPPMWPSILLNKLANYVFQTGNVLHVGDHIPWNKALNDDTESHIQHMLIAEDPQLLDLDTQNGTLDFRQVVGVTDDEVKSAQKWKGTGVLSLLSNMKGVGPFFVTDTKRSESVFDEDPSLSVMVAEGIEKDGSNLGHVTAVCSWSESADSSIVNTSAFLERLDISDVAENTPPVLPDFNEVVYKETPVPVNLNSVHLYFDAEAAELLPMVVRTRLKKGRFFIFHNVDNLAIHLLPSTTQDGGEVFVTEKDPIKMQGTYLQIYCSTEFIDEMSKKFECLQVNEDSDKTKERVYPVEFSFSNPKVYITVSKNGIA
;
A
#
# COMPACT_ATOMS: atom_id res chain seq x y z
N MET A 1 -25.99 7.50 78.80
CA MET A 1 -26.51 6.48 77.87
C MET A 1 -25.80 6.76 76.57
N ASP A 2 -24.73 5.98 76.40
CA ASP A 2 -24.03 5.53 75.18
C ASP A 2 -23.52 6.64 74.23
N GLY A 3 -22.20 6.89 74.09
CA GLY A 3 -21.14 5.97 73.64
C GLY A 3 -21.25 5.86 72.10
N ASP A 4 -20.30 6.18 71.23
CA ASP A 4 -18.85 6.05 71.28
C ASP A 4 -18.20 6.87 70.14
N ALA A 5 -16.90 7.13 70.27
CA ALA A 5 -16.04 7.71 69.26
C ALA A 5 -15.51 6.63 68.29
N ALA A 6 -15.48 6.95 66.99
CA ALA A 6 -14.68 6.29 65.95
C ALA A 6 -14.34 7.39 64.93
N GLY A 7 -13.09 7.68 64.57
CA GLY A 7 -12.02 6.75 64.22
C GLY A 7 -11.84 6.86 62.70
N GLU A 8 -11.01 7.81 62.27
CA GLU A 8 -10.63 7.99 60.87
C GLU A 8 -9.90 6.74 60.36
N ASP A 9 -10.40 6.14 59.28
CA ASP A 9 -9.63 5.22 58.45
C ASP A 9 -9.86 5.62 56.98
N LYS A 10 -8.79 6.12 56.36
CA LYS A 10 -8.74 6.43 54.93
C LYS A 10 -8.23 5.18 54.22
N SER A 11 -9.16 4.34 53.79
CA SER A 11 -8.85 3.28 52.82
C SER A 11 -8.69 3.89 51.43
N GLU A 12 -7.49 3.71 50.86
CA GLU A 12 -7.15 4.01 49.47
C GLU A 12 -8.12 3.29 48.52
N GLU A 13 -8.82 4.04 47.66
CA GLU A 13 -9.56 3.47 46.52
C GLU A 13 -8.55 2.93 45.50
N VAL A 14 -8.47 1.59 45.44
CA VAL A 14 -7.83 0.86 44.35
C VAL A 14 -8.69 1.07 43.10
N VAL A 15 -8.14 1.73 42.08
CA VAL A 15 -8.75 1.87 40.76
C VAL A 15 -8.73 0.50 40.10
N ASP A 16 -9.87 -0.20 40.14
CA ASP A 16 -10.10 -1.42 39.39
C ASP A 16 -10.26 -1.09 37.90
N ASN A 17 -9.25 -1.45 37.12
CA ASN A 17 -9.20 -1.22 35.67
C ASN A 17 -9.72 -2.45 34.90
N SER A 18 -10.87 -2.99 35.31
CA SER A 18 -11.62 -3.97 34.53
C SER A 18 -12.74 -3.24 33.79
N GLN A 19 -12.45 -2.72 32.60
CA GLN A 19 -13.51 -2.39 31.65
C GLN A 19 -14.22 -3.70 31.28
N GLY A 20 -15.44 -3.87 31.79
CA GLY A 20 -16.37 -4.90 31.31
C GLY A 20 -16.76 -4.63 29.85
N PRO A 21 -17.51 -5.56 29.22
CA PRO A 21 -17.98 -5.36 27.86
C PRO A 21 -18.80 -4.07 27.80
N VAL A 22 -18.56 -3.26 26.77
CA VAL A 22 -19.37 -2.07 26.47
C VAL A 22 -20.82 -2.52 26.33
N GLU A 23 -21.70 -2.04 27.22
CA GLU A 23 -23.15 -2.27 27.12
C GLU A 23 -23.71 -1.35 26.03
N TRP A 24 -24.04 -1.94 24.89
CA TRP A 24 -24.75 -1.29 23.79
C TRP A 24 -26.24 -1.14 24.15
N SER A 25 -26.88 -0.07 23.69
CA SER A 25 -28.32 0.13 23.87
C SER A 25 -29.14 -0.88 23.06
N ASP A 26 -30.40 -1.12 23.46
CA ASP A 26 -31.29 -2.06 22.77
C ASP A 26 -31.47 -1.72 21.27
N GLU A 27 -31.40 -0.43 20.90
CA GLU A 27 -31.47 0.05 19.50
C GLU A 27 -30.18 -0.23 18.70
N GLU A 28 -29.01 -0.20 19.34
CA GLU A 28 -27.72 -0.53 18.72
C GLU A 28 -27.56 -2.05 18.53
N THR A 29 -28.13 -2.85 19.43
CA THR A 29 -28.13 -4.32 19.29
C THR A 29 -29.01 -4.83 18.16
N ASP A 30 -30.07 -4.11 17.78
CA ASP A 30 -31.01 -4.52 16.71
C ASP A 30 -30.36 -4.39 15.32
N ILE A 31 -29.37 -3.49 15.14
CA ILE A 31 -28.64 -3.28 13.87
C ILE A 31 -27.98 -4.57 13.36
N PHE A 32 -27.52 -5.43 14.26
CA PHE A 32 -26.83 -6.68 13.92
C PHE A 32 -27.76 -7.78 13.41
N ASP A 33 -29.08 -7.65 13.62
CA ASP A 33 -30.08 -8.62 13.15
C ASP A 33 -30.66 -8.26 11.77
N HIS A 34 -30.29 -7.11 11.21
CA HIS A 34 -30.73 -6.64 9.88
C HIS A 34 -29.93 -7.24 8.71
N LEU A 35 -30.55 -7.28 7.53
CA LEU A 35 -29.92 -7.74 6.28
C LEU A 35 -29.16 -6.59 5.60
N GLY A 36 -27.92 -6.84 5.18
CA GLY A 36 -27.08 -5.99 4.30
C GLY A 36 -27.40 -4.49 4.27
N ILE A 37 -28.30 -4.09 3.36
CA ILE A 37 -28.73 -2.69 3.16
C ILE A 37 -29.28 -2.06 4.45
N GLU A 38 -30.18 -2.76 5.15
CA GLU A 38 -30.83 -2.24 6.36
C GLU A 38 -29.82 -2.03 7.50
N ALA A 39 -28.80 -2.90 7.59
CA ALA A 39 -27.74 -2.79 8.59
C ALA A 39 -26.85 -1.57 8.30
N ILE A 40 -26.43 -1.36 7.05
CA ILE A 40 -25.66 -0.17 6.64
C ILE A 40 -26.48 1.10 6.87
N ASP A 41 -27.77 1.10 6.51
CA ASP A 41 -28.66 2.23 6.78
C ASP A 41 -28.83 2.49 8.28
N GLY A 42 -28.85 1.43 9.10
CA GLY A 42 -28.86 1.51 10.56
C GLY A 42 -27.62 2.22 11.10
N ALA A 43 -26.43 1.81 10.66
CA ALA A 43 -25.18 2.45 11.01
C ALA A 43 -25.15 3.93 10.60
N CYS A 44 -25.64 4.25 9.40
CA CYS A 44 -25.73 5.63 8.94
C CYS A 44 -26.72 6.46 9.78
N ARG A 45 -27.85 5.90 10.21
CA ARG A 45 -28.85 6.59 11.06
C ARG A 45 -28.30 6.93 12.45
N LEU A 46 -27.41 6.11 13.01
CA LEU A 46 -26.74 6.44 14.28
C LEU A 46 -25.87 7.69 14.15
N VAL A 47 -25.20 7.86 13.01
CA VAL A 47 -24.34 9.03 12.73
C VAL A 47 -25.16 10.25 12.29
N TYR A 48 -26.21 10.04 11.50
CA TYR A 48 -27.03 11.10 10.89
C TYR A 48 -28.54 10.94 11.20
N PRO A 49 -28.96 11.02 12.47
CA PRO A 49 -30.35 10.80 12.87
C PRO A 49 -31.32 11.85 12.31
N ASP A 50 -30.81 13.03 11.95
CA ASP A 50 -31.55 14.16 11.38
C ASP A 50 -31.70 14.08 9.84
N GLN A 51 -31.04 13.13 9.18
CA GLN A 51 -31.04 12.97 7.72
C GLN A 51 -31.54 11.57 7.30
N PRO A 52 -32.82 11.23 7.58
CA PRO A 52 -33.36 9.89 7.31
C PRO A 52 -33.53 9.56 5.81
N ASN A 53 -33.39 10.56 4.93
CA ASN A 53 -33.50 10.41 3.48
C ASN A 53 -32.40 11.22 2.78
N PRO A 54 -31.13 10.76 2.86
CA PRO A 54 -30.00 11.44 2.22
C PRO A 54 -30.16 11.44 0.69
N LEU A 55 -29.44 12.32 0.00
CA LEU A 55 -29.32 12.18 -1.45
C LEU A 55 -28.61 10.86 -1.73
N GLN A 56 -29.15 10.07 -2.66
CA GLN A 56 -28.60 8.77 -3.00
C GLN A 56 -28.40 8.66 -4.50
N TYR A 57 -27.19 8.31 -4.91
CA TYR A 57 -26.92 7.80 -6.24
C TYR A 57 -27.37 6.34 -6.31
N ALA A 58 -28.04 5.93 -7.38
CA ALA A 58 -28.39 4.54 -7.62
C ALA A 58 -27.99 4.13 -9.03
N ALA A 59 -27.34 2.97 -9.17
CA ALA A 59 -27.06 2.40 -10.47
C ALA A 59 -28.36 2.17 -11.25
N VAL A 60 -28.44 2.74 -12.47
CA VAL A 60 -29.63 2.68 -13.33
C VAL A 60 -29.92 1.24 -13.77
N GLN A 61 -28.86 0.53 -14.16
CA GLN A 61 -28.89 -0.91 -14.41
C GLN A 61 -28.03 -1.58 -13.34
N LYS A 62 -28.64 -2.46 -12.55
CA LYS A 62 -27.95 -3.17 -11.48
C LYS A 62 -26.87 -4.10 -12.03
N PHE A 63 -25.80 -4.28 -11.25
CA PHE A 63 -24.64 -5.05 -11.68
C PHE A 63 -24.98 -6.50 -12.04
N TRP A 64 -25.81 -7.18 -11.24
CA TRP A 64 -26.29 -8.54 -11.53
C TRP A 64 -27.20 -8.63 -12.77
N LEU A 65 -27.65 -7.50 -13.32
CA LEU A 65 -28.36 -7.42 -14.59
C LEU A 65 -27.44 -7.04 -15.76
N GLY A 66 -26.12 -7.10 -15.57
CA GLY A 66 -25.11 -6.73 -16.57
C GLY A 66 -24.83 -5.22 -16.66
N GLY A 67 -25.19 -4.45 -15.62
CA GLY A 67 -24.83 -3.04 -15.53
C GLY A 67 -23.32 -2.82 -15.31
N PRO A 68 -22.78 -1.65 -15.66
CA PRO A 68 -21.34 -1.37 -15.56
C PRO A 68 -20.87 -0.94 -14.16
N ASP A 69 -21.82 -0.57 -13.28
CA ASP A 69 -21.54 0.00 -11.97
C ASP A 69 -21.79 -1.07 -10.88
N PRO A 70 -20.74 -1.55 -10.19
CA PRO A 70 -20.90 -2.57 -9.15
C PRO A 70 -21.62 -2.06 -7.89
N LEU A 71 -21.60 -0.76 -7.65
CA LEU A 71 -22.23 -0.16 -6.47
C LEU A 71 -23.71 0.09 -6.75
N ASP A 72 -24.58 -0.57 -6.00
CA ASP A 72 -26.03 -0.42 -6.11
C ASP A 72 -26.46 1.00 -5.75
N TYR A 73 -25.88 1.50 -4.66
CA TYR A 73 -26.19 2.80 -4.07
C TYR A 73 -24.93 3.49 -3.54
N ILE A 74 -24.98 4.82 -3.51
CA ILE A 74 -24.05 5.65 -2.76
C ILE A 74 -24.87 6.74 -2.07
N SER A 75 -24.99 6.63 -0.74
CA SER A 75 -25.68 7.62 0.10
C SER A 75 -24.76 8.80 0.39
N MET A 76 -25.30 10.01 0.39
CA MET A 76 -24.56 11.26 0.56
C MET A 76 -25.15 12.08 1.70
N PHE A 77 -24.39 12.19 2.77
CA PHE A 77 -24.78 12.90 3.99
C PHE A 77 -24.07 14.24 4.10
N CYS A 78 -24.76 15.18 4.72
CA CYS A 78 -24.22 16.47 5.11
C CYS A 78 -23.67 16.38 6.53
N ASN A 79 -22.37 16.60 6.71
CA ASN A 79 -21.74 16.61 8.03
C ASN A 79 -21.27 18.03 8.34
N GLU A 80 -21.82 18.63 9.39
CA GLU A 80 -21.45 20.01 9.79
C GLU A 80 -20.02 20.10 10.36
N GLY A 81 -19.40 18.96 10.67
CA GLY A 81 -18.08 18.90 11.25
C GLY A 81 -18.03 19.45 12.68
N ASP A 82 -16.80 19.62 13.17
CA ASP A 82 -16.50 20.20 14.46
C ASP A 82 -15.16 20.93 14.36
N LEU A 83 -15.23 22.24 14.05
CA LEU A 83 -14.04 23.06 13.87
C LEU A 83 -13.17 23.13 15.13
N SER A 84 -13.73 22.90 16.33
CA SER A 84 -12.95 22.87 17.57
C SER A 84 -12.02 21.65 17.65
N LYS A 85 -12.34 20.60 16.88
CA LYS A 85 -11.55 19.37 16.72
C LYS A 85 -10.83 19.29 15.37
N ASN A 86 -10.73 20.41 14.65
CA ASN A 86 -10.14 20.47 13.30
C ASN A 86 -10.88 19.57 12.29
N ILE A 87 -12.20 19.45 12.41
CA ILE A 87 -13.06 18.72 11.47
C ILE A 87 -13.87 19.76 10.68
N PRO A 88 -13.55 20.04 9.40
CA PRO A 88 -14.33 20.98 8.61
C PRO A 88 -15.71 20.41 8.23
N PRO A 89 -16.70 21.26 7.92
CA PRO A 89 -17.94 20.82 7.28
C PRO A 89 -17.64 20.06 5.98
N HIS A 90 -18.32 18.96 5.74
CA HIS A 90 -18.04 18.06 4.63
C HIS A 90 -19.25 17.23 4.20
N TRP A 91 -19.18 16.70 2.98
CA TRP A 91 -20.07 15.67 2.48
C TRP A 91 -19.46 14.30 2.79
N HIS A 92 -20.27 13.38 3.33
CA HIS A 92 -19.86 12.01 3.62
C HIS A 92 -20.60 11.04 2.69
N TYR A 93 -19.85 10.33 1.87
CA TYR A 93 -20.35 9.36 0.90
C TYR A 93 -20.18 7.96 1.48
N VAL A 94 -21.20 7.12 1.40
CA VAL A 94 -21.19 5.73 1.88
C VAL A 94 -21.65 4.83 0.74
N SER A 95 -20.81 3.87 0.33
CA SER A 95 -21.14 2.92 -0.73
C SER A 95 -21.97 1.74 -0.25
N TYR A 96 -22.67 1.12 -1.20
CA TYR A 96 -23.41 -0.12 -1.02
C TYR A 96 -23.13 -0.99 -2.24
N GLY A 97 -22.43 -2.11 -2.05
CA GLY A 97 -22.24 -3.11 -3.09
C GLY A 97 -20.97 -3.93 -2.95
N PHE A 98 -19.99 -3.47 -2.16
CA PHE A 98 -18.83 -4.31 -1.84
C PHE A 98 -19.21 -5.45 -0.89
N SER A 99 -20.14 -5.20 0.03
CA SER A 99 -20.71 -6.20 0.92
C SER A 99 -21.86 -6.99 0.27
N ASP A 100 -22.26 -8.11 0.87
CA ASP A 100 -23.43 -8.85 0.43
C ASP A 100 -24.73 -8.17 0.92
N LEU A 101 -25.21 -7.26 0.08
CA LEU A 101 -26.42 -6.49 0.32
C LEU A 101 -27.70 -7.34 0.38
N HIS A 102 -27.73 -8.47 -0.33
CA HIS A 102 -28.98 -9.18 -0.64
C HIS A 102 -29.06 -10.59 -0.05
N GLY A 103 -27.93 -11.26 0.20
CA GLY A 103 -27.87 -12.59 0.84
C GLY A 103 -28.35 -13.75 -0.03
N ASP A 104 -28.67 -13.53 -1.31
CA ASP A 104 -29.34 -14.51 -2.17
C ASP A 104 -28.48 -15.03 -3.34
N GLY A 105 -27.19 -14.69 -3.34
CA GLY A 105 -26.26 -15.19 -4.34
C GLY A 105 -26.27 -14.42 -5.68
N ARG A 106 -27.00 -13.30 -5.79
CA ARG A 106 -27.14 -12.57 -7.07
C ARG A 106 -25.87 -11.85 -7.54
N VAL A 107 -24.99 -11.47 -6.61
CA VAL A 107 -23.68 -10.84 -6.88
C VAL A 107 -22.60 -11.59 -6.13
N HIS A 108 -22.71 -11.60 -4.80
CA HIS A 108 -21.74 -12.23 -3.92
C HIS A 108 -22.15 -13.67 -3.61
N ARG A 109 -21.18 -14.52 -3.34
CA ARG A 109 -21.46 -15.84 -2.78
C ARG A 109 -22.02 -15.64 -1.35
N PRO A 110 -23.12 -16.32 -0.98
CA PRO A 110 -23.64 -16.24 0.37
C PRO A 110 -22.58 -16.68 1.39
N SER A 111 -22.39 -15.85 2.42
CA SER A 111 -21.51 -16.05 3.57
C SER A 111 -22.33 -16.28 4.83
N GLU A 112 -21.72 -16.96 5.81
CA GLU A 112 -22.33 -17.13 7.14
C GLU A 112 -21.94 -15.98 8.08
N ARG A 113 -22.70 -15.80 9.17
CA ARG A 113 -22.36 -14.82 10.21
C ARG A 113 -20.95 -15.07 10.75
N GLY A 114 -20.17 -14.01 10.93
CA GLY A 114 -18.76 -14.09 11.31
C GLY A 114 -17.77 -14.32 10.15
N GLU A 115 -18.23 -14.66 8.95
CA GLU A 115 -17.42 -14.59 7.72
C GLU A 115 -17.48 -13.18 7.13
N ALA A 116 -16.65 -12.86 6.13
CA ALA A 116 -16.74 -11.58 5.43
C ALA A 116 -17.99 -11.53 4.55
N SER A 117 -18.80 -10.48 4.69
CA SER A 117 -19.95 -10.21 3.81
C SER A 117 -19.46 -9.67 2.47
N GLY A 118 -19.60 -10.45 1.39
CA GLY A 118 -19.04 -10.08 0.08
C GLY A 118 -17.53 -9.88 0.16
N PHE A 119 -17.03 -8.68 -0.14
CA PHE A 119 -15.63 -8.32 0.07
C PHE A 119 -15.26 -7.95 1.52
N GLY A 120 -16.25 -7.89 2.42
CA GLY A 120 -16.07 -7.64 3.85
C GLY A 120 -15.87 -6.18 4.22
N PHE A 121 -16.25 -5.24 3.35
CA PHE A 121 -16.18 -3.81 3.63
C PHE A 121 -17.17 -3.01 2.78
N GLU A 122 -17.37 -1.75 3.13
CA GLU A 122 -17.87 -0.71 2.24
C GLU A 122 -16.90 0.47 2.20
N LEU A 123 -16.85 1.18 1.06
CA LEU A 123 -16.06 2.40 0.96
C LEU A 123 -16.83 3.61 1.45
N THR A 124 -16.11 4.50 2.12
CA THR A 124 -16.59 5.84 2.42
C THR A 124 -15.68 6.91 1.85
N PHE A 125 -16.17 8.13 1.71
CA PHE A 125 -15.37 9.28 1.29
C PHE A 125 -15.86 10.54 1.98
N ARG A 126 -14.95 11.40 2.43
CA ARG A 126 -15.30 12.69 3.03
C ARG A 126 -14.73 13.82 2.18
N LEU A 127 -15.60 14.61 1.59
CA LEU A 127 -15.25 15.76 0.74
C LEU A 127 -15.57 17.05 1.47
N LYS A 128 -14.59 17.92 1.68
CA LYS A 128 -14.82 19.24 2.29
C LYS A 128 -15.94 19.98 1.54
N ARG A 129 -16.92 20.49 2.28
CA ARG A 129 -18.07 21.24 1.76
C ARG A 129 -17.71 22.70 1.64
N GLU A 130 -17.92 23.28 0.47
CA GLU A 130 -17.78 24.72 0.28
C GLU A 130 -19.00 25.48 0.86
N PRO A 131 -18.84 26.69 1.41
CA PRO A 131 -19.96 27.40 2.06
C PRO A 131 -21.17 27.65 1.16
N GLU A 132 -20.95 27.74 -0.16
CA GLU A 132 -21.98 27.99 -1.17
C GLU A 132 -22.67 26.69 -1.65
N GLU A 133 -22.12 25.52 -1.31
CA GLU A 133 -22.64 24.22 -1.76
C GLU A 133 -23.82 23.77 -0.87
N THR A 134 -25.00 23.68 -1.49
CA THR A 134 -26.22 23.20 -0.83
C THR A 134 -26.54 21.74 -1.11
N THR A 135 -25.86 21.14 -2.11
CA THR A 135 -26.02 19.74 -2.51
C THR A 135 -24.66 19.10 -2.74
N PRO A 136 -24.47 17.82 -2.35
CA PRO A 136 -23.20 17.13 -2.55
C PRO A 136 -22.88 16.97 -4.05
N PRO A 137 -21.62 17.20 -4.47
CA PRO A 137 -21.16 16.89 -5.83
C PRO A 137 -21.30 15.40 -6.16
N MET A 138 -21.58 15.07 -7.42
CA MET A 138 -21.76 13.69 -7.88
C MET A 138 -20.46 12.97 -8.29
N TRP A 139 -19.37 13.71 -8.53
CA TRP A 139 -18.12 13.12 -9.03
C TRP A 139 -17.51 12.06 -8.09
N PRO A 140 -17.66 12.12 -6.74
CA PRO A 140 -17.14 11.05 -5.87
C PRO A 140 -17.84 9.72 -6.11
N SER A 141 -19.11 9.72 -6.54
CA SER A 141 -19.81 8.49 -6.92
C SER A 141 -19.17 7.79 -8.11
N ILE A 142 -18.62 8.56 -9.05
CA ILE A 142 -17.88 8.03 -10.20
C ILE A 142 -16.52 7.47 -9.74
N LEU A 143 -15.83 8.17 -8.83
CA LEU A 143 -14.58 7.70 -8.24
C LEU A 143 -14.77 6.36 -7.53
N LEU A 144 -15.74 6.27 -6.62
CA LEU A 144 -16.04 5.06 -5.85
C LEU A 144 -16.44 3.88 -6.76
N ASN A 145 -17.20 4.12 -7.83
CA ASN A 145 -17.50 3.07 -8.82
C ASN A 145 -16.28 2.61 -9.61
N LYS A 146 -15.31 3.48 -9.90
CA LYS A 146 -14.04 3.06 -10.54
C LYS A 146 -13.22 2.17 -9.60
N LEU A 147 -13.19 2.50 -8.30
CA LEU A 147 -12.54 1.65 -7.28
C LEU A 147 -13.26 0.31 -7.13
N ALA A 148 -14.60 0.33 -7.11
CA ALA A 148 -15.39 -0.90 -7.07
C ALA A 148 -15.11 -1.78 -8.29
N ASN A 149 -15.09 -1.22 -9.49
CA ASN A 149 -14.74 -1.95 -10.70
C ASN A 149 -13.35 -2.62 -10.60
N TYR A 150 -12.35 -1.93 -10.06
CA TYR A 150 -11.03 -2.52 -9.83
C TYR A 150 -11.09 -3.74 -8.89
N VAL A 151 -11.75 -3.62 -7.74
CA VAL A 151 -11.87 -4.72 -6.77
C VAL A 151 -12.64 -5.90 -7.35
N PHE A 152 -13.76 -5.65 -8.02
CA PHE A 152 -14.58 -6.69 -8.66
C PHE A 152 -13.86 -7.41 -9.80
N GLN A 153 -13.02 -6.71 -10.56
CA GLN A 153 -12.28 -7.30 -11.68
C GLN A 153 -11.04 -8.08 -11.24
N THR A 154 -10.35 -7.60 -10.20
CA THR A 154 -9.06 -8.16 -9.78
C THR A 154 -9.16 -9.10 -8.58
N GLY A 155 -10.20 -8.96 -7.76
CA GLY A 155 -10.32 -9.63 -6.46
C GLY A 155 -9.42 -9.05 -5.37
N ASN A 156 -8.67 -7.98 -5.65
CA ASN A 156 -7.79 -7.35 -4.68
C ASN A 156 -8.58 -6.47 -3.71
N VAL A 157 -8.76 -6.96 -2.49
CA VAL A 157 -9.43 -6.25 -1.40
C VAL A 157 -8.53 -5.12 -0.89
N LEU A 158 -9.13 -3.94 -0.66
CA LEU A 158 -8.45 -2.74 -0.15
C LEU A 158 -8.46 -2.72 1.38
N HIS A 159 -7.30 -2.67 2.03
CA HIS A 159 -7.18 -2.68 3.49
C HIS A 159 -6.75 -1.32 4.04
N VAL A 160 -6.99 -1.09 5.34
CA VAL A 160 -6.50 0.11 6.02
C VAL A 160 -4.98 0.20 5.93
N GLY A 161 -4.48 1.35 5.48
CA GLY A 161 -3.08 1.62 5.20
C GLY A 161 -2.66 1.33 3.75
N ASP A 162 -3.54 0.81 2.91
CA ASP A 162 -3.26 0.69 1.48
C ASP A 162 -3.17 2.06 0.82
N HIS A 163 -2.41 2.11 -0.26
CA HIS A 163 -2.23 3.29 -1.09
C HIS A 163 -2.62 2.97 -2.53
N ILE A 164 -3.27 3.92 -3.20
CA ILE A 164 -3.77 3.75 -4.55
C ILE A 164 -3.16 4.85 -5.42
N PRO A 165 -2.10 4.54 -6.19
CA PRO A 165 -1.53 5.46 -7.15
C PRO A 165 -2.54 5.75 -8.26
N TRP A 166 -3.13 6.95 -8.26
CA TRP A 166 -4.14 7.35 -9.25
C TRP A 166 -3.56 8.20 -10.38
N ASN A 167 -2.49 8.97 -10.11
CA ASN A 167 -1.70 9.75 -11.08
C ASN A 167 -2.55 10.77 -11.87
N LYS A 168 -3.65 11.24 -11.26
CA LYS A 168 -4.51 12.30 -11.79
C LYS A 168 -5.37 12.86 -10.67
N ALA A 169 -5.84 14.09 -10.83
CA ALA A 169 -6.76 14.69 -9.88
C ALA A 169 -8.03 13.85 -9.68
N LEU A 170 -8.46 13.70 -8.42
CA LEU A 170 -9.61 12.85 -8.08
C LEU A 170 -10.92 13.37 -8.69
N ASN A 171 -11.07 14.70 -8.78
CA ASN A 171 -12.20 15.40 -9.37
C ASN A 171 -12.02 15.74 -10.86
N ASP A 172 -11.00 15.17 -11.51
CA ASP A 172 -10.58 15.46 -12.90
C ASP A 172 -10.23 16.96 -13.16
N ASP A 173 -9.98 17.76 -12.11
CA ASP A 173 -9.47 19.13 -12.21
C ASP A 173 -7.95 19.13 -12.33
N THR A 174 -7.42 19.57 -13.47
CA THR A 174 -5.99 19.49 -13.78
C THR A 174 -5.10 20.30 -12.84
N GLU A 175 -5.65 21.27 -12.13
CA GLU A 175 -4.91 22.10 -11.17
C GLU A 175 -4.89 21.51 -9.75
N SER A 176 -5.65 20.43 -9.48
CA SER A 176 -5.64 19.83 -8.14
C SER A 176 -4.36 19.04 -7.89
N HIS A 177 -3.77 19.28 -6.72
CA HIS A 177 -2.62 18.52 -6.23
C HIS A 177 -3.03 17.20 -5.54
N ILE A 178 -4.33 16.96 -5.35
CA ILE A 178 -4.85 15.74 -4.76
C ILE A 178 -5.05 14.69 -5.86
N GLN A 179 -4.01 13.88 -6.07
CA GLN A 179 -3.88 13.01 -7.24
C GLN A 179 -3.79 11.52 -6.92
N HIS A 180 -3.90 11.16 -5.64
CA HIS A 180 -3.72 9.81 -5.15
C HIS A 180 -4.66 9.54 -3.97
N MET A 181 -4.73 8.29 -3.52
CA MET A 181 -5.55 7.91 -2.38
C MET A 181 -4.79 7.05 -1.37
N LEU A 182 -5.14 7.19 -0.10
CA LEU A 182 -4.90 6.22 0.97
C LEU A 182 -6.22 5.65 1.46
N ILE A 183 -6.18 4.48 2.07
CA ILE A 183 -7.34 3.84 2.71
C ILE A 183 -7.18 3.94 4.23
N ALA A 184 -8.12 4.60 4.89
CA ALA A 184 -8.22 4.72 6.33
C ALA A 184 -9.43 3.94 6.87
N GLU A 185 -9.51 3.76 8.17
CA GLU A 185 -10.75 3.37 8.85
C GLU A 185 -11.71 4.57 8.85
N ASP A 186 -13.02 4.35 8.66
CA ASP A 186 -14.00 5.42 8.82
C ASP A 186 -14.09 5.81 10.31
N PRO A 187 -13.90 7.10 10.66
CA PRO A 187 -13.82 7.53 12.05
C PRO A 187 -15.17 7.55 12.80
N GLN A 188 -16.29 7.29 12.11
CA GLN A 188 -17.63 7.39 12.71
C GLN A 188 -18.50 6.15 12.54
N LEU A 189 -18.40 5.45 11.42
CA LEU A 189 -19.23 4.26 11.18
C LEU A 189 -18.63 3.05 11.87
N LEU A 190 -19.47 2.29 12.56
CA LEU A 190 -19.10 1.10 13.30
C LEU A 190 -19.03 -0.11 12.38
N ASP A 191 -18.13 -1.04 12.67
CA ASP A 191 -18.12 -2.36 12.06
C ASP A 191 -19.44 -3.09 12.31
N LEU A 192 -19.93 -3.79 11.29
CA LEU A 192 -21.20 -4.51 11.34
C LEU A 192 -20.96 -6.00 11.28
N ASP A 193 -21.68 -6.73 12.14
CA ASP A 193 -21.83 -8.18 12.09
C ASP A 193 -23.28 -8.50 11.73
N THR A 194 -23.53 -8.68 10.42
CA THR A 194 -24.87 -8.90 9.88
C THR A 194 -25.15 -10.40 9.70
N GLN A 195 -26.40 -10.76 9.40
CA GLN A 195 -26.73 -12.14 9.01
C GLN A 195 -25.99 -12.62 7.76
N ASN A 196 -25.59 -11.69 6.87
CA ASN A 196 -24.83 -11.99 5.64
C ASN A 196 -23.31 -11.95 5.87
N GLY A 197 -22.85 -11.87 7.12
CA GLY A 197 -21.44 -11.75 7.47
C GLY A 197 -21.06 -10.35 7.99
N THR A 198 -19.78 -10.21 8.25
CA THR A 198 -19.13 -9.02 8.81
C THR A 198 -18.66 -8.06 7.72
N LEU A 199 -18.73 -6.76 7.99
CA LEU A 199 -18.13 -5.73 7.15
C LEU A 199 -17.65 -4.54 7.99
N ASP A 200 -16.55 -3.93 7.57
CA ASP A 200 -16.03 -2.67 8.11
C ASP A 200 -16.24 -1.51 7.12
N PHE A 201 -16.01 -0.28 7.57
CA PHE A 201 -16.07 0.91 6.72
C PHE A 201 -14.69 1.48 6.46
N ARG A 202 -14.31 1.56 5.18
CA ARG A 202 -12.97 1.96 4.74
C ARG A 202 -13.02 3.29 4.01
N GLN A 203 -12.48 4.32 4.62
CA GLN A 203 -12.49 5.67 4.08
C GLN A 203 -11.39 5.87 3.04
N VAL A 204 -11.77 6.29 1.85
CA VAL A 204 -10.87 6.83 0.84
C VAL A 204 -10.41 8.23 1.27
N VAL A 205 -9.11 8.46 1.30
CA VAL A 205 -8.49 9.74 1.68
C VAL A 205 -7.67 10.26 0.51
N GLY A 206 -8.02 11.42 -0.03
CA GLY A 206 -7.28 12.05 -1.10
C GLY A 206 -5.95 12.64 -0.62
N VAL A 207 -4.86 12.27 -1.26
CA VAL A 207 -3.50 12.69 -0.91
C VAL A 207 -2.71 13.22 -2.11
N THR A 208 -1.67 13.96 -1.80
CA THR A 208 -0.68 14.49 -2.76
C THR A 208 0.33 13.41 -3.17
N ASP A 209 1.10 13.72 -4.21
CA ASP A 209 2.25 12.93 -4.66
C ASP A 209 3.23 12.58 -3.54
N ASP A 210 3.61 13.57 -2.74
CA ASP A 210 4.66 13.40 -1.72
C ASP A 210 4.18 12.55 -0.55
N GLU A 211 2.89 12.65 -0.22
CA GLU A 211 2.23 11.82 0.78
C GLU A 211 2.12 10.36 0.32
N VAL A 212 1.70 10.09 -0.93
CA VAL A 212 1.63 8.70 -1.44
C VAL A 212 3.03 8.09 -1.57
N LYS A 213 4.03 8.85 -2.03
CA LYS A 213 5.43 8.40 -2.09
C LYS A 213 5.96 8.08 -0.71
N SER A 214 5.59 8.87 0.30
CA SER A 214 5.96 8.60 1.69
C SER A 214 5.27 7.35 2.23
N ALA A 215 4.00 7.12 1.89
CA ALA A 215 3.28 5.91 2.27
C ALA A 215 3.88 4.64 1.65
N GLN A 216 4.34 4.74 0.40
CA GLN A 216 5.08 3.68 -0.30
C GLN A 216 6.42 3.36 0.36
N LYS A 217 7.17 4.41 0.77
CA LYS A 217 8.48 4.26 1.41
C LYS A 217 8.37 3.79 2.86
N TRP A 218 7.37 4.22 3.60
CA TRP A 218 7.18 3.87 5.02
C TRP A 218 6.07 2.86 5.20
N LYS A 219 4.85 3.34 5.48
CA LYS A 219 3.60 2.58 5.56
C LYS A 219 2.44 3.57 5.52
N GLY A 220 1.31 3.20 4.91
CA GLY A 220 0.16 4.11 4.79
C GLY A 220 -0.43 4.52 6.14
N THR A 221 -0.52 3.61 7.11
CA THR A 221 -0.99 3.94 8.48
C THR A 221 -0.12 4.98 9.19
N GLY A 222 1.17 5.03 8.87
CA GLY A 222 2.09 6.04 9.38
C GLY A 222 1.83 7.41 8.77
N VAL A 223 1.59 7.47 7.45
CA VAL A 223 1.23 8.74 6.80
C VAL A 223 -0.16 9.21 7.23
N LEU A 224 -1.11 8.29 7.41
CA LEU A 224 -2.42 8.61 7.97
C LEU A 224 -2.30 9.23 9.38
N SER A 225 -1.42 8.73 10.25
CA SER A 225 -1.25 9.36 11.57
C SER A 225 -0.65 10.77 11.52
N LEU A 226 0.09 11.11 10.46
CA LEU A 226 0.55 12.48 10.21
C LEU A 226 -0.62 13.35 9.72
N LEU A 227 -1.38 12.86 8.74
CA LEU A 227 -2.53 13.55 8.16
C LEU A 227 -3.63 13.84 9.18
N SER A 228 -3.82 12.98 10.18
CA SER A 228 -4.86 13.18 11.21
C SER A 228 -4.65 14.44 12.07
N ASN A 229 -3.41 14.94 12.11
CA ASN A 229 -3.05 16.17 12.83
C ASN A 229 -2.98 17.40 11.91
N MET A 230 -3.04 17.21 10.59
CA MET A 230 -2.94 18.28 9.60
C MET A 230 -4.19 19.15 9.58
N LYS A 231 -4.01 20.47 9.44
CA LYS A 231 -5.15 21.39 9.40
C LYS A 231 -5.98 21.16 8.14
N GLY A 232 -7.30 21.14 8.29
CA GLY A 232 -8.22 20.95 7.15
C GLY A 232 -8.40 19.50 6.68
N VAL A 233 -7.50 18.58 7.05
CA VAL A 233 -7.69 17.12 6.93
C VAL A 233 -8.25 16.58 8.24
N GLY A 234 -7.49 16.76 9.32
CA GLY A 234 -7.91 16.48 10.68
C GLY A 234 -8.19 15.00 10.98
N PRO A 235 -8.71 14.70 12.19
CA PRO A 235 -8.91 13.32 12.63
C PRO A 235 -9.97 12.57 11.83
N PHE A 236 -10.76 13.28 11.01
CA PHE A 236 -11.75 12.67 10.12
C PHE A 236 -11.25 12.47 8.68
N PHE A 237 -9.98 12.78 8.39
CA PHE A 237 -9.38 12.61 7.07
C PHE A 237 -10.21 13.25 5.94
N VAL A 238 -10.73 14.46 6.18
CA VAL A 238 -11.54 15.16 5.18
C VAL A 238 -10.65 15.55 4.00
N THR A 239 -11.07 15.16 2.79
CA THR A 239 -10.36 15.49 1.56
C THR A 239 -10.79 16.87 1.08
N ASP A 240 -9.83 17.78 0.95
CA ASP A 240 -9.99 19.09 0.31
C ASP A 240 -9.30 19.08 -1.05
N THR A 241 -10.07 19.10 -2.15
CA THR A 241 -9.52 19.07 -3.52
C THR A 241 -8.77 20.35 -3.88
N LYS A 242 -8.95 21.44 -3.13
CA LYS A 242 -8.23 22.70 -3.33
C LYS A 242 -6.93 22.78 -2.52
N ARG A 243 -6.61 21.75 -1.73
CA ARG A 243 -5.35 21.69 -0.98
C ARG A 243 -4.18 21.58 -1.95
N SER A 244 -3.27 22.55 -1.87
CA SER A 244 -2.07 22.65 -2.71
C SER A 244 -0.79 22.22 -2.00
N GLU A 245 -0.79 22.19 -0.66
CA GLU A 245 0.37 21.87 0.17
C GLU A 245 0.22 20.47 0.77
N SER A 246 1.31 19.70 0.78
CA SER A 246 1.40 18.42 1.47
C SER A 246 1.58 18.61 2.97
N VAL A 247 1.40 17.54 3.75
CA VAL A 247 1.70 17.51 5.18
C VAL A 247 3.15 17.90 5.49
N PHE A 248 4.07 17.68 4.55
CA PHE A 248 5.50 18.03 4.68
C PHE A 248 5.79 19.48 4.32
N ASP A 249 4.95 20.11 3.50
CA ASP A 249 5.05 21.54 3.21
C ASP A 249 4.56 22.37 4.41
N GLU A 250 3.46 21.93 5.05
CA GLU A 250 2.95 22.57 6.27
C GLU A 250 3.91 22.39 7.46
N ASP A 251 4.47 21.19 7.62
CA ASP A 251 5.46 20.89 8.65
C ASP A 251 6.63 20.05 8.11
N PRO A 252 7.73 20.70 7.69
CA PRO A 252 8.91 20.00 7.19
C PRO A 252 9.56 19.05 8.20
N SER A 253 9.31 19.22 9.50
CA SER A 253 9.86 18.33 10.53
C SER A 253 9.28 16.91 10.47
N LEU A 254 8.12 16.73 9.86
CA LEU A 254 7.49 15.42 9.68
C LEU A 254 8.28 14.50 8.76
N SER A 255 9.13 15.04 7.87
CA SER A 255 10.06 14.23 7.07
C SER A 255 11.04 13.45 7.95
N VAL A 256 11.48 14.06 9.06
CA VAL A 256 12.34 13.38 10.05
C VAL A 256 11.56 12.28 10.76
N MET A 257 10.30 12.53 11.12
CA MET A 257 9.44 11.51 11.73
C MET A 257 9.19 10.32 10.79
N VAL A 258 9.03 10.56 9.48
CA VAL A 258 8.94 9.48 8.49
C VAL A 258 10.26 8.69 8.45
N ALA A 259 11.42 9.36 8.44
CA ALA A 259 12.71 8.68 8.45
C ALA A 259 12.93 7.83 9.72
N GLU A 260 12.61 8.36 10.89
CA GLU A 260 12.64 7.65 12.18
C GLU A 260 11.63 6.49 12.20
N GLY A 261 10.43 6.72 11.67
CA GLY A 261 9.38 5.70 11.52
C GLY A 261 9.83 4.55 10.62
N ILE A 262 10.49 4.85 9.50
CA ILE A 262 11.08 3.85 8.61
C ILE A 262 12.18 3.05 9.31
N GLU A 263 13.01 3.70 10.13
CA GLU A 263 14.07 3.03 10.89
C GLU A 263 13.49 2.09 11.97
N LYS A 264 12.45 2.55 12.66
CA LYS A 264 11.77 1.79 13.71
C LYS A 264 10.94 0.64 13.14
N ASP A 265 10.07 0.92 12.19
CA ASP A 265 8.99 0.02 11.73
C ASP A 265 9.35 -0.77 10.46
N GLY A 266 10.42 -0.35 9.76
CA GLY A 266 10.78 -0.84 8.44
C GLY A 266 10.04 -0.13 7.30
N SER A 267 10.38 -0.50 6.06
CA SER A 267 9.79 0.06 4.84
C SER A 267 8.76 -0.91 4.23
N ASN A 268 7.69 -0.39 3.63
CA ASN A 268 6.75 -1.13 2.77
C ASN A 268 7.23 -1.28 1.32
N LEU A 269 8.29 -0.57 0.92
CA LEU A 269 8.87 -0.69 -0.41
C LEU A 269 9.54 -2.07 -0.54
N GLY A 270 8.89 -2.99 -1.23
CA GLY A 270 9.38 -4.36 -1.46
C GLY A 270 10.16 -4.53 -2.75
N HIS A 271 10.02 -3.61 -3.70
CA HIS A 271 10.72 -3.64 -4.97
C HIS A 271 10.91 -2.23 -5.57
N VAL A 272 11.83 -2.10 -6.51
CA VAL A 272 12.06 -0.85 -7.27
C VAL A 272 12.56 -1.14 -8.68
N THR A 273 12.14 -0.32 -9.64
CA THR A 273 12.76 -0.27 -10.98
C THR A 273 14.00 0.61 -10.91
N ALA A 274 15.17 0.08 -11.26
CA ALA A 274 16.43 0.82 -11.18
C ALA A 274 17.39 0.42 -12.30
N VAL A 275 18.43 1.24 -12.54
CA VAL A 275 19.53 0.86 -13.45
C VAL A 275 20.44 -0.10 -12.70
N CYS A 276 20.15 -1.40 -12.84
CA CYS A 276 20.95 -2.46 -12.26
C CYS A 276 21.10 -3.65 -13.23
N SER A 277 22.14 -4.45 -13.03
CA SER A 277 22.32 -5.73 -13.72
C SER A 277 23.10 -6.71 -12.86
N TRP A 278 23.18 -7.98 -13.27
CA TRP A 278 24.04 -8.97 -12.61
C TRP A 278 24.66 -9.92 -13.64
N SER A 279 25.81 -10.50 -13.29
CA SER A 279 26.49 -11.54 -14.06
C SER A 279 27.11 -12.59 -13.17
N GLU A 280 27.17 -13.85 -13.62
CA GLU A 280 27.97 -14.87 -12.94
C GLU A 280 29.45 -14.47 -12.95
N SER A 281 30.08 -14.44 -11.77
CA SER A 281 31.50 -14.11 -11.65
C SER A 281 32.30 -15.41 -11.73
N ALA A 282 32.99 -15.63 -12.84
CA ALA A 282 33.95 -16.73 -12.95
C ALA A 282 35.27 -16.33 -12.25
N ASP A 283 35.78 -17.18 -11.36
CA ASP A 283 37.08 -16.96 -10.70
C ASP A 283 38.17 -16.69 -11.75
N SER A 284 38.69 -15.46 -11.75
CA SER A 284 39.82 -14.96 -12.54
C SER A 284 39.70 -15.02 -14.07
N SER A 285 39.20 -13.95 -14.67
CA SER A 285 39.87 -13.20 -15.76
C SER A 285 38.89 -12.18 -16.34
N ILE A 286 39.38 -10.95 -16.55
CA ILE A 286 38.66 -9.90 -17.29
C ILE A 286 38.36 -10.48 -18.68
N VAL A 287 37.09 -10.79 -18.96
CA VAL A 287 36.66 -11.18 -20.30
C VAL A 287 36.22 -9.91 -21.03
N ASN A 288 36.98 -9.55 -22.06
CA ASN A 288 36.67 -8.49 -23.04
C ASN A 288 35.20 -8.58 -23.49
N THR A 289 34.44 -7.53 -23.23
CA THR A 289 33.03 -7.34 -23.59
C THR A 289 32.78 -7.14 -25.10
N SER A 290 33.78 -7.30 -25.96
CA SER A 290 33.59 -7.21 -27.41
C SER A 290 32.95 -8.46 -28.03
N ALA A 291 33.01 -9.62 -27.38
CA ALA A 291 32.58 -10.89 -27.98
C ALA A 291 31.08 -11.21 -27.80
N PHE A 292 30.35 -10.50 -26.94
CA PHE A 292 28.91 -10.72 -26.75
C PHE A 292 28.05 -9.90 -27.74
N LEU A 293 28.56 -8.75 -28.20
CA LEU A 293 27.87 -7.88 -29.15
C LEU A 293 27.98 -8.34 -30.62
N GLU A 294 28.89 -9.27 -30.95
CA GLU A 294 29.03 -9.83 -32.31
C GLU A 294 28.04 -10.96 -32.65
N ARG A 295 27.15 -11.36 -31.73
CA ARG A 295 26.14 -12.41 -31.99
C ARG A 295 24.74 -11.90 -32.33
N LEU A 296 24.57 -10.59 -32.51
CA LEU A 296 23.36 -9.98 -33.06
C LEU A 296 23.66 -9.38 -34.44
N ASP A 297 24.05 -10.24 -35.39
CA ASP A 297 24.11 -9.86 -36.79
C ASP A 297 22.68 -9.87 -37.37
N ILE A 298 22.01 -8.72 -37.24
CA ILE A 298 20.77 -8.43 -37.96
C ILE A 298 21.17 -7.94 -39.35
N SER A 299 21.42 -8.88 -40.25
CA SER A 299 21.42 -8.63 -41.68
C SER A 299 20.90 -9.85 -42.42
N ASP A 300 19.58 -9.95 -42.55
CA ASP A 300 18.92 -10.45 -43.75
C ASP A 300 17.40 -10.28 -43.63
N VAL A 301 16.91 -9.10 -44.04
CA VAL A 301 15.51 -8.92 -44.40
C VAL A 301 15.47 -8.28 -45.79
N ALA A 302 15.42 -9.14 -46.82
CA ALA A 302 14.78 -8.83 -48.09
C ALA A 302 14.49 -10.13 -48.86
N GLU A 303 13.23 -10.58 -48.85
CA GLU A 303 12.39 -10.71 -50.06
C GLU A 303 11.20 -11.67 -49.86
N ASN A 304 9.99 -11.09 -49.91
CA ASN A 304 8.75 -11.58 -50.51
C ASN A 304 8.43 -13.09 -50.44
N THR A 305 7.65 -13.49 -49.43
CA THR A 305 6.61 -14.53 -49.57
C THR A 305 5.51 -14.27 -48.53
N PRO A 306 4.21 -14.29 -48.87
CA PRO A 306 3.16 -14.02 -47.87
C PRO A 306 3.11 -15.17 -46.85
N PRO A 307 3.05 -14.89 -45.54
CA PRO A 307 3.02 -15.94 -44.54
C PRO A 307 1.67 -16.67 -44.58
N VAL A 308 1.74 -17.99 -44.72
CA VAL A 308 0.63 -18.90 -44.44
C VAL A 308 0.41 -18.88 -42.92
N LEU A 309 -0.82 -18.60 -42.47
CA LEU A 309 -1.21 -18.64 -41.06
C LEU A 309 -0.98 -20.06 -40.52
N PRO A 310 -0.21 -20.26 -39.43
CA PRO A 310 -0.16 -21.54 -38.75
C PRO A 310 -1.47 -21.81 -38.00
N ASP A 311 -1.90 -23.06 -38.05
CA ASP A 311 -3.06 -23.61 -37.36
C ASP A 311 -2.91 -23.42 -35.84
N PHE A 312 -3.89 -22.77 -35.21
CA PHE A 312 -3.91 -22.52 -33.76
C PHE A 312 -4.25 -23.82 -33.02
N ASN A 313 -3.26 -24.68 -32.72
CA ASN A 313 -3.44 -25.74 -31.71
C ASN A 313 -2.15 -26.38 -31.13
N GLU A 314 -1.00 -25.70 -31.16
CA GLU A 314 0.16 -26.11 -30.36
C GLU A 314 0.52 -25.03 -29.33
N VAL A 315 -0.08 -25.13 -28.14
CA VAL A 315 0.47 -24.51 -26.94
C VAL A 315 1.77 -25.25 -26.62
N VAL A 316 2.89 -24.76 -27.13
CA VAL A 316 4.21 -25.17 -26.67
C VAL A 316 4.36 -24.64 -25.24
N TYR A 317 4.15 -25.52 -24.26
CA TYR A 317 4.59 -25.27 -22.89
C TYR A 317 6.11 -25.08 -22.94
N LYS A 318 6.58 -23.83 -22.97
CA LYS A 318 7.98 -23.54 -22.65
C LYS A 318 8.16 -23.95 -21.20
N GLU A 319 8.91 -25.03 -20.97
CA GLU A 319 9.33 -25.45 -19.65
C GLU A 319 9.90 -24.22 -18.91
N THR A 320 9.36 -23.93 -17.72
CA THR A 320 9.93 -22.93 -16.84
C THR A 320 11.38 -23.34 -16.55
N PRO A 321 12.38 -22.45 -16.77
CA PRO A 321 13.77 -22.81 -16.54
C PRO A 321 13.94 -23.31 -15.10
N VAL A 322 14.70 -24.39 -14.90
CA VAL A 322 14.98 -24.88 -13.54
C VAL A 322 16.00 -23.93 -12.88
N PRO A 323 15.84 -23.57 -11.59
CA PRO A 323 16.82 -22.75 -10.90
C PRO A 323 18.24 -23.36 -10.88
N VAL A 324 19.24 -22.58 -11.25
CA VAL A 324 20.65 -22.97 -11.33
C VAL A 324 21.45 -22.29 -10.21
N ASN A 325 22.30 -23.07 -9.53
CA ASN A 325 23.24 -22.56 -8.51
C ASN A 325 24.38 -21.76 -9.13
N LEU A 326 24.71 -20.63 -8.53
CA LEU A 326 25.90 -19.84 -8.87
C LEU A 326 26.91 -19.89 -7.73
N ASN A 327 28.19 -20.04 -8.06
CA ASN A 327 29.27 -19.99 -7.07
C ASN A 327 29.57 -18.56 -6.62
N SER A 328 29.45 -17.61 -7.54
CA SER A 328 29.61 -16.18 -7.28
C SER A 328 28.85 -15.33 -8.28
N VAL A 329 28.44 -14.14 -7.84
CA VAL A 329 27.71 -13.19 -8.66
C VAL A 329 28.27 -11.78 -8.50
N HIS A 330 28.26 -11.03 -9.59
CA HIS A 330 28.60 -9.62 -9.63
C HIS A 330 27.34 -8.82 -9.92
N LEU A 331 26.98 -7.89 -9.04
CA LEU A 331 25.87 -6.96 -9.17
C LEU A 331 26.38 -5.58 -9.59
N TYR A 332 25.70 -4.95 -10.53
CA TYR A 332 26.01 -3.61 -10.99
C TYR A 332 24.83 -2.70 -10.68
N PHE A 333 25.13 -1.52 -10.14
CA PHE A 333 24.15 -0.48 -9.86
C PHE A 333 24.67 0.86 -10.40
N ASP A 334 23.77 1.71 -10.85
CA ASP A 334 24.10 3.13 -10.99
C ASP A 334 24.13 3.83 -9.62
N ALA A 335 24.50 5.11 -9.63
CA ALA A 335 24.57 5.91 -8.41
C ALA A 335 23.21 5.99 -7.69
N GLU A 336 22.12 6.20 -8.42
CA GLU A 336 20.77 6.40 -7.87
C GLU A 336 20.23 5.11 -7.25
N ALA A 337 20.37 3.97 -7.93
CA ALA A 337 19.97 2.67 -7.39
C ALA A 337 20.79 2.28 -6.16
N ALA A 338 22.09 2.60 -6.16
CA ALA A 338 22.97 2.29 -5.04
C ALA A 338 22.67 3.10 -3.77
N GLU A 339 22.11 4.31 -3.89
CA GLU A 339 21.65 5.11 -2.74
C GLU A 339 20.54 4.41 -1.95
N LEU A 340 19.81 3.47 -2.57
CA LEU A 340 18.79 2.68 -1.90
C LEU A 340 19.36 1.54 -1.06
N LEU A 341 20.57 1.06 -1.35
CA LEU A 341 21.16 -0.12 -0.67
C LEU A 341 21.22 0.01 0.87
N PRO A 342 21.68 1.14 1.45
CA PRO A 342 21.63 1.33 2.91
C PRO A 342 20.21 1.21 3.48
N MET A 343 19.23 1.81 2.79
CA MET A 343 17.82 1.74 3.19
C MET A 343 17.32 0.30 3.13
N VAL A 344 17.56 -0.41 2.02
CA VAL A 344 17.15 -1.82 1.82
C VAL A 344 17.69 -2.69 2.95
N VAL A 345 18.97 -2.58 3.29
CA VAL A 345 19.56 -3.37 4.37
C VAL A 345 18.91 -3.05 5.72
N ARG A 346 18.80 -1.76 6.08
CA ARG A 346 18.32 -1.33 7.40
C ARG A 346 16.83 -1.58 7.61
N THR A 347 16.00 -1.29 6.61
CA THR A 347 14.55 -1.17 6.77
C THR A 347 13.79 -2.39 6.25
N ARG A 348 14.45 -3.24 5.45
CA ARG A 348 13.87 -4.48 4.89
C ARG A 348 14.61 -5.70 5.41
N LEU A 349 15.86 -5.90 5.02
CA LEU A 349 16.59 -7.15 5.29
C LEU A 349 16.78 -7.40 6.78
N LYS A 350 17.20 -6.39 7.56
CA LYS A 350 17.31 -6.48 9.04
C LYS A 350 15.97 -6.70 9.75
N LYS A 351 14.85 -6.37 9.10
CA LYS A 351 13.49 -6.57 9.61
C LYS A 351 12.88 -7.88 9.08
N GLY A 352 13.67 -8.71 8.41
CA GLY A 352 13.22 -10.00 7.89
C GLY A 352 12.36 -9.93 6.64
N ARG A 353 12.37 -8.80 5.93
CA ARG A 353 11.60 -8.60 4.70
C ARG A 353 12.53 -8.60 3.49
N PHE A 354 12.12 -9.24 2.41
CA PHE A 354 12.87 -9.27 1.16
C PHE A 354 12.86 -7.92 0.43
N PHE A 355 13.73 -7.77 -0.56
CA PHE A 355 13.70 -6.64 -1.49
C PHE A 355 14.11 -7.05 -2.90
N ILE A 356 13.46 -6.49 -3.92
CA ILE A 356 13.73 -6.79 -5.34
C ILE A 356 14.13 -5.52 -6.09
N PHE A 357 15.32 -5.52 -6.69
CA PHE A 357 15.66 -4.57 -7.75
C PHE A 357 15.31 -5.20 -9.09
N HIS A 358 14.68 -4.46 -9.99
CA HIS A 358 14.49 -4.90 -11.38
C HIS A 358 14.88 -3.78 -12.34
N ASN A 359 15.35 -4.15 -13.53
CA ASN A 359 15.65 -3.20 -14.58
C ASN A 359 14.61 -3.25 -15.71
N VAL A 360 14.76 -2.38 -16.70
CA VAL A 360 13.87 -2.27 -17.86
C VAL A 360 13.93 -3.49 -18.80
N ASP A 361 15.01 -4.27 -18.72
CA ASP A 361 15.24 -5.48 -19.54
C ASP A 361 14.71 -6.76 -18.86
N ASN A 362 13.85 -6.62 -17.83
CA ASN A 362 13.30 -7.72 -17.03
C ASN A 362 14.35 -8.57 -16.29
N LEU A 363 15.53 -8.01 -16.01
CA LEU A 363 16.48 -8.60 -15.07
C LEU A 363 16.11 -8.19 -13.66
N ALA A 364 16.11 -9.15 -12.72
CA ALA A 364 15.82 -8.85 -11.32
C ALA A 364 16.85 -9.46 -10.36
N ILE A 365 17.11 -8.74 -9.26
CA ILE A 365 17.97 -9.11 -8.14
C ILE A 365 17.08 -9.13 -6.90
N HIS A 366 16.84 -10.32 -6.35
CA HIS A 366 16.00 -10.55 -5.19
C HIS A 366 16.85 -10.91 -3.97
N LEU A 367 16.89 -10.00 -3.00
CA LEU A 367 17.60 -10.16 -1.73
C LEU A 367 16.64 -10.72 -0.66
N LEU A 368 16.93 -11.91 -0.15
CA LEU A 368 16.05 -12.71 0.71
C LEU A 368 16.67 -12.95 2.09
N PRO A 369 16.20 -12.31 3.18
CA PRO A 369 16.72 -12.58 4.52
C PRO A 369 16.26 -13.95 5.04
N SER A 370 17.04 -14.49 5.98
CA SER A 370 16.83 -15.81 6.60
C SER A 370 15.46 -16.04 7.27
N THR A 371 14.75 -14.96 7.61
CA THR A 371 13.48 -14.98 8.35
C THR A 371 12.26 -14.69 7.46
N THR A 372 12.41 -14.67 6.13
CA THR A 372 11.29 -14.40 5.22
C THR A 372 10.22 -15.47 5.39
N GLN A 373 9.00 -15.09 5.77
CA GLN A 373 7.86 -16.02 5.82
C GLN A 373 7.35 -16.24 4.38
N ASP A 374 7.33 -17.51 3.98
CA ASP A 374 7.02 -17.98 2.62
C ASP A 374 5.72 -17.40 2.06
N GLY A 375 5.82 -16.79 0.88
CA GLY A 375 4.68 -16.37 0.07
C GLY A 375 4.93 -16.33 -1.44
N GLY A 376 6.16 -16.63 -1.90
CA GLY A 376 6.54 -16.67 -3.33
C GLY A 376 7.47 -17.83 -3.64
N GLU A 377 7.79 -18.04 -4.93
CA GLU A 377 8.73 -19.09 -5.39
C GLU A 377 10.17 -18.79 -4.93
N VAL A 378 10.48 -19.08 -3.67
CA VAL A 378 11.84 -19.02 -3.12
C VAL A 378 12.56 -20.32 -3.43
N PHE A 379 13.74 -20.21 -4.06
CA PHE A 379 14.52 -21.38 -4.44
C PHE A 379 15.96 -21.36 -3.90
N VAL A 380 16.41 -20.28 -3.27
CA VAL A 380 17.69 -20.23 -2.53
C VAL A 380 17.57 -20.77 -1.11
N THR A 381 18.68 -21.26 -0.56
CA THR A 381 18.76 -21.70 0.84
C THR A 381 20.09 -21.27 1.45
N GLU A 382 20.28 -21.46 2.76
CA GLU A 382 21.58 -21.21 3.40
C GLU A 382 22.71 -22.05 2.76
N LYS A 383 22.41 -23.27 2.28
CA LYS A 383 23.39 -24.14 1.62
C LYS A 383 23.68 -23.74 0.18
N ASP A 384 22.66 -23.21 -0.49
CA ASP A 384 22.68 -22.80 -1.90
C ASP A 384 22.25 -21.32 -1.98
N PRO A 385 23.13 -20.38 -1.57
CA PRO A 385 22.71 -19.02 -1.27
C PRO A 385 22.58 -18.12 -2.49
N ILE A 386 23.02 -18.55 -3.68
CA ILE A 386 22.86 -17.78 -4.92
C ILE A 386 22.30 -18.71 -6.00
N LYS A 387 21.11 -18.39 -6.51
CA LYS A 387 20.50 -19.12 -7.63
C LYS A 387 19.90 -18.17 -8.64
N MET A 388 19.92 -18.58 -9.91
CA MET A 388 19.26 -17.87 -10.99
C MET A 388 18.24 -18.75 -11.71
N GLN A 389 17.18 -18.12 -12.22
CA GLN A 389 16.19 -18.75 -13.08
C GLN A 389 15.89 -17.79 -14.25
N GLY A 390 16.53 -18.03 -15.40
CA GLY A 390 16.51 -17.07 -16.50
C GLY A 390 17.17 -15.74 -16.11
N THR A 391 16.43 -14.64 -16.13
CA THR A 391 16.93 -13.30 -15.73
C THR A 391 16.69 -12.97 -14.24
N TYR A 392 16.06 -13.89 -13.51
CA TYR A 392 15.68 -13.72 -12.11
C TYR A 392 16.74 -14.31 -11.18
N LEU A 393 17.45 -13.45 -10.42
CA LEU A 393 18.46 -13.84 -9.45
C LEU A 393 17.89 -13.77 -8.03
N GLN A 394 18.11 -14.82 -7.23
CA GLN A 394 17.87 -14.81 -5.80
C GLN A 394 19.18 -14.94 -5.03
N ILE A 395 19.31 -14.17 -3.95
CA ILE A 395 20.43 -14.20 -3.02
C ILE A 395 19.90 -14.38 -1.60
N TYR A 396 20.22 -15.50 -0.97
CA TYR A 396 20.00 -15.74 0.44
C TYR A 396 20.92 -14.85 1.27
N CYS A 397 20.32 -14.07 2.17
CA CYS A 397 20.99 -13.10 3.01
C CYS A 397 20.96 -13.56 4.46
N SER A 398 22.06 -14.14 4.95
CA SER A 398 22.22 -14.47 6.38
C SER A 398 22.31 -13.20 7.24
N THR A 399 22.08 -13.32 8.54
CA THR A 399 22.21 -12.18 9.48
C THR A 399 23.61 -11.56 9.43
N GLU A 400 24.65 -12.39 9.32
CA GLU A 400 26.05 -11.95 9.23
C GLU A 400 26.31 -11.18 7.93
N PHE A 401 25.76 -11.68 6.81
CA PHE A 401 25.88 -11.01 5.51
C PHE A 401 25.15 -9.65 5.51
N ILE A 402 23.96 -9.59 6.11
CA ILE A 402 23.18 -8.35 6.27
C ILE A 402 23.93 -7.33 7.12
N ASP A 403 24.57 -7.76 8.22
CA ASP A 403 25.36 -6.89 9.07
C ASP A 403 26.65 -6.41 8.40
N GLU A 404 27.28 -7.25 7.56
CA GLU A 404 28.42 -6.84 6.75
C GLU A 404 28.03 -5.80 5.70
N MET A 405 26.93 -6.03 4.98
CA MET A 405 26.35 -5.06 4.03
C MET A 405 26.05 -3.73 4.74
N SER A 406 25.44 -3.78 5.92
CA SER A 406 25.08 -2.59 6.71
C SER A 406 26.29 -1.71 7.00
N LYS A 407 27.44 -2.30 7.36
CA LYS A 407 28.68 -1.58 7.67
C LYS A 407 29.33 -1.04 6.39
N LYS A 408 29.39 -1.85 5.34
CA LYS A 408 30.04 -1.47 4.08
C LYS A 408 29.29 -0.37 3.34
N PHE A 409 27.96 -0.36 3.38
CA PHE A 409 27.14 0.63 2.71
C PHE A 409 27.00 1.96 3.46
N GLU A 410 27.59 2.13 4.65
CA GLU A 410 27.62 3.42 5.36
C GLU A 410 28.20 4.55 4.48
N CYS A 411 29.16 4.24 3.62
CA CYS A 411 29.75 5.22 2.69
C CYS A 411 28.78 5.70 1.58
N LEU A 412 27.67 4.98 1.36
CA LEU A 412 26.64 5.34 0.39
C LEU A 412 25.56 6.23 1.00
N GLN A 413 25.52 6.41 2.33
CA GLN A 413 24.55 7.30 2.98
C GLN A 413 24.78 8.75 2.56
N VAL A 414 23.70 9.44 2.21
CA VAL A 414 23.71 10.87 1.91
C VAL A 414 23.41 11.60 3.21
N ASN A 415 24.41 12.31 3.76
CA ASN A 415 24.17 13.22 4.89
C ASN A 415 23.61 14.52 4.32
N GLU A 416 22.40 14.91 4.70
CA GLU A 416 21.77 16.18 4.29
C GLU A 416 22.60 17.41 4.70
N ASP A 417 23.46 17.27 5.71
CA ASP A 417 24.43 18.29 6.19
C ASP A 417 25.80 18.27 5.48
N SER A 418 26.03 17.33 4.56
CA SER A 418 27.31 17.28 3.83
C SER A 418 27.29 18.22 2.62
N ASP A 419 28.23 19.17 2.64
CA ASP A 419 28.57 20.10 1.56
C ASP A 419 28.41 19.44 0.16
N LYS A 420 27.45 19.94 -0.64
CA LYS A 420 27.07 19.47 -2.00
C LYS A 420 28.21 19.54 -3.03
N THR A 421 29.45 19.72 -2.59
CA THR A 421 30.65 19.96 -3.40
C THR A 421 31.64 18.78 -3.41
N LYS A 422 31.42 17.71 -2.62
CA LYS A 422 32.21 16.47 -2.73
C LYS A 422 31.57 15.50 -3.71
N GLU A 423 31.91 15.65 -4.99
CA GLU A 423 31.58 14.67 -6.04
C GLU A 423 32.13 13.29 -5.63
N ARG A 424 31.27 12.26 -5.52
CA ARG A 424 31.72 10.89 -5.24
C ARG A 424 32.58 10.38 -6.39
N VAL A 425 33.70 9.74 -6.06
CA VAL A 425 34.58 9.11 -7.05
C VAL A 425 34.05 7.71 -7.35
N TYR A 426 33.69 7.46 -8.61
CA TYR A 426 33.25 6.16 -9.12
C TYR A 426 34.40 5.46 -9.89
N PRO A 427 34.43 4.12 -9.96
CA PRO A 427 33.48 3.19 -9.37
C PRO A 427 33.69 2.96 -7.86
N VAL A 428 32.61 2.60 -7.15
CA VAL A 428 32.68 2.10 -5.76
C VAL A 428 32.45 0.60 -5.80
N GLU A 429 33.36 -0.17 -5.19
CA GLU A 429 33.32 -1.63 -5.23
C GLU A 429 33.17 -2.23 -3.84
N PHE A 430 32.29 -3.22 -3.72
CA PHE A 430 32.09 -4.02 -2.52
C PHE A 430 32.28 -5.49 -2.85
N SER A 431 32.91 -6.23 -1.93
CA SER A 431 33.07 -7.68 -2.04
C SER A 431 32.63 -8.34 -0.75
N PHE A 432 31.96 -9.48 -0.87
CA PHE A 432 31.47 -10.27 0.23
C PHE A 432 31.87 -11.73 0.00
N SER A 433 32.30 -12.41 1.05
CA SER A 433 32.83 -13.77 0.94
C SER A 433 31.78 -14.86 1.17
N ASN A 434 30.68 -14.54 1.85
CA ASN A 434 29.63 -15.50 2.17
C ASN A 434 28.24 -14.83 2.24
N PRO A 435 27.39 -14.97 1.20
CA PRO A 435 27.69 -15.56 -0.10
C PRO A 435 28.73 -14.75 -0.90
N LYS A 436 29.36 -15.37 -1.91
CA LYS A 436 30.40 -14.73 -2.74
C LYS A 436 29.78 -13.73 -3.73
N VAL A 437 29.56 -12.51 -3.27
CA VAL A 437 28.89 -11.43 -4.00
C VAL A 437 29.85 -10.25 -4.19
N TYR A 438 29.89 -9.73 -5.42
CA TYR A 438 30.59 -8.49 -5.76
C TYR A 438 29.57 -7.44 -6.16
N ILE A 439 29.78 -6.19 -5.77
CA ILE A 439 28.89 -5.08 -6.15
C ILE A 439 29.74 -3.95 -6.68
N THR A 440 29.46 -3.48 -7.89
CA THR A 440 30.09 -2.29 -8.48
C THR A 440 29.04 -1.22 -8.68
N VAL A 441 29.30 -0.03 -8.14
CA VAL A 441 28.49 1.17 -8.36
C VAL A 441 29.22 2.08 -9.34
N SER A 442 28.58 2.43 -10.45
CA SER A 442 29.13 3.34 -11.47
C SER A 442 28.20 4.53 -11.72
N LYS A 443 28.69 5.60 -12.36
CA LYS A 443 27.89 6.82 -12.58
C LYS A 443 26.65 6.58 -13.46
N ASN A 444 26.72 5.61 -14.38
CA ASN A 444 25.65 5.31 -15.36
C ASN A 444 25.17 3.84 -15.29
N GLY A 445 25.58 3.06 -14.28
CA GLY A 445 25.14 1.66 -14.10
C GLY A 445 25.62 0.64 -15.15
N ILE A 446 26.56 1.03 -16.01
CA ILE A 446 27.15 0.14 -17.02
C ILE A 446 28.41 -0.53 -16.42
N ALA A 447 28.54 -1.83 -16.68
CA ALA A 447 29.69 -2.67 -16.36
C ALA A 447 30.91 -2.34 -17.24
#